data_AF-A0A7C8IW66-F1
#
_entry.id   AF-A0A7C8IW66-F1
#
_cell.length_a   1.000
_cell.length_b   1.000
_cell.length_c   1.000
_cell.angle_alpha   90.00
_cell.angle_beta   90.00
_cell.angle_gamma   90.00
#
_symmetry.space_group_name_H-M   'P 1'
#
loop_
_entity.id
_entity.type
_entity.pdbx_description
1 polymer ?
#
loop_
_entity_poly.entity_id
_entity_poly.type
_entity_poly.pdbx_seq_one_letter_code
_entity_poly.pdbx_strand_id
1 'polypeptide(L)'
;MLYEIREGGGQTTPTAYIFESESTGSRTIISHQLITQLKTSEVKSLLFTHFFPKTTFMSHAYDDMLSRVYNAHSSFYPSWIHFEGRECFMVEGVIDHFISRREYKQNPCVISVEFEAYGRPGLDRLMGMCDVAFIAEGYMKAFLEEASKGSWDGNDKELMVRIFTNYLKRTAKRRATAFITVGSKGAYAVRFNAGTVEMRYIPAPEIASSEIVETTGAGDTFIAAAIYALGYRRLDAVKAAKIAVNVASKKCMLIGYDGLGNPGAGFGVLEGEDPFATPAVGMSPVPPAARPTDGLL
;
A
#
# COMPACT_ATOMS: atom_id res chain seq x y z
N MET A 1 -31.56 13.37 16.40
CA MET A 1 -30.72 14.58 16.43
C MET A 1 -30.45 14.94 14.98
N LEU A 2 -31.22 15.88 14.42
CA LEU A 2 -31.05 16.37 13.05
C LEU A 2 -30.06 17.53 13.13
N TYR A 3 -28.91 17.41 12.45
CA TYR A 3 -27.90 18.46 12.43
C TYR A 3 -28.29 19.52 11.39
N GLU A 4 -28.29 20.79 11.80
CA GLU A 4 -28.51 21.94 10.94
C GLU A 4 -27.14 22.41 10.41
N ILE A 5 -26.94 22.35 9.09
CA ILE A 5 -25.73 22.83 8.42
C ILE A 5 -25.87 24.35 8.26
N ARG A 6 -25.07 25.13 8.98
CA ARG A 6 -25.01 26.59 8.79
C ARG A 6 -24.03 26.94 7.67
N GLU A 7 -24.56 27.33 6.52
CA GLU A 7 -23.78 27.86 5.41
C GLU A 7 -23.29 29.28 5.73
N GLY A 8 -21.98 29.45 5.86
CA GLY A 8 -21.35 30.76 5.81
C GLY A 8 -21.28 31.23 4.36
N GLY A 9 -21.90 32.36 4.05
CA GLY A 9 -21.93 32.93 2.70
C GLY A 9 -20.54 32.98 2.05
N GLY A 10 -20.38 32.28 0.93
CA GLY A 10 -19.15 32.29 0.11
C GLY A 10 -18.16 31.16 0.34
N GLN A 11 -18.43 30.17 1.20
CA GLN A 11 -17.54 29.01 1.37
C GLN A 11 -17.99 27.82 0.51
N THR A 12 -17.06 27.25 -0.26
CA THR A 12 -17.24 25.98 -0.98
C THR A 12 -17.62 24.88 0.00
N THR A 13 -18.67 24.11 -0.30
CA THR A 13 -19.09 22.97 0.52
C THR A 13 -17.92 22.01 0.72
N PRO A 14 -17.56 21.65 1.97
CA PRO A 14 -16.55 20.64 2.23
C PRO A 14 -16.92 19.33 1.52
N THR A 15 -15.95 18.71 0.83
CA THR A 15 -16.15 17.38 0.21
C THR A 15 -16.14 16.26 1.25
N ALA A 16 -15.69 16.52 2.46
CA ALA A 16 -15.78 15.61 3.60
C ALA A 16 -15.96 16.36 4.92
N TYR A 17 -16.67 15.72 5.84
CA TYR A 17 -16.85 16.14 7.23
C TYR A 17 -16.21 15.11 8.14
N ILE A 18 -15.42 15.57 9.11
CA ILE A 18 -14.81 14.71 10.13
C ILE A 18 -15.45 15.06 11.46
N PHE A 19 -16.09 14.08 12.08
CA PHE A 19 -16.69 14.20 13.41
C PHE A 19 -15.81 13.46 14.41
N GLU A 20 -15.36 14.15 15.44
CA GLU A 20 -14.60 13.55 16.54
C GLU A 20 -15.49 13.42 17.77
N SER A 21 -15.54 12.23 18.35
CA SER A 21 -16.23 11.98 19.60
C SER A 21 -15.35 12.45 20.76
N GLU A 22 -15.76 13.48 21.50
CA GLU A 22 -15.01 13.96 22.67
C GLU A 22 -14.89 12.90 23.78
N SER A 23 -15.85 11.97 23.87
CA SER A 23 -15.87 10.95 24.93
C SER A 23 -14.96 9.75 24.64
N THR A 24 -14.70 9.47 23.36
CA THR A 24 -13.97 8.26 22.94
C THR A 24 -12.75 8.55 22.07
N GLY A 25 -12.58 9.79 21.61
CA GLY A 25 -11.57 10.19 20.61
C GLY A 25 -11.82 9.62 19.20
N SER A 26 -12.88 8.83 18.99
CA SER A 26 -13.12 8.17 17.72
C SER A 26 -13.58 9.17 16.64
N ARG A 27 -13.04 9.03 15.43
CA ARG A 27 -13.37 9.90 14.30
C ARG A 27 -14.26 9.19 13.28
N THR A 28 -15.30 9.87 12.82
CA THR A 28 -16.15 9.44 11.71
C THR A 28 -15.97 10.40 10.54
N ILE A 29 -15.63 9.87 9.38
CA ILE A 29 -15.46 10.66 8.16
C ILE A 29 -16.67 10.40 7.27
N ILE A 30 -17.43 11.45 6.97
CA ILE A 30 -18.50 11.44 5.97
C ILE A 30 -17.99 12.19 4.75
N SER A 31 -17.64 11.46 3.69
CA SER A 31 -17.21 12.05 2.42
C SER A 31 -18.36 12.03 1.41
N HIS A 32 -18.58 13.15 0.74
CA HIS A 32 -19.50 13.29 -0.38
C HIS A 32 -18.75 13.89 -1.57
N GLN A 33 -18.49 13.07 -2.59
CA GLN A 33 -17.70 13.45 -3.74
C GLN A 33 -18.57 13.43 -5.01
N LEU A 34 -18.80 14.61 -5.58
CA LEU A 34 -19.51 14.81 -6.84
C LEU A 34 -18.58 14.78 -8.07
N ILE A 35 -17.28 14.56 -7.85
CA ILE A 35 -16.30 14.51 -8.93
C ILE A 35 -16.56 13.26 -9.76
N THR A 36 -16.75 13.45 -11.06
CA THR A 36 -16.96 12.33 -11.99
C THR A 36 -15.71 11.45 -12.03
N GLN A 37 -15.93 10.14 -12.02
CA GLN A 37 -14.85 9.15 -12.14
C GLN A 37 -14.11 9.34 -13.47
N LEU A 38 -12.78 9.28 -13.42
CA LEU A 38 -11.95 9.39 -14.61
C LEU A 38 -12.20 8.19 -15.54
N LYS A 39 -12.31 8.46 -16.84
CA LYS A 39 -12.38 7.44 -17.88
C LYS A 39 -10.99 6.94 -18.21
N THR A 40 -10.91 5.71 -18.72
CA THR A 40 -9.67 5.11 -19.23
C THR A 40 -8.96 6.01 -20.25
N SER A 41 -9.69 6.68 -21.14
CA SER A 41 -9.12 7.60 -22.13
C SER A 41 -8.45 8.83 -21.51
N GLU A 42 -9.02 9.35 -20.42
CA GLU A 42 -8.51 10.53 -19.72
C GLU A 42 -7.23 10.18 -18.97
N VAL A 43 -7.22 9.06 -18.24
CA VAL A 43 -6.02 8.56 -17.56
C VAL A 43 -4.92 8.23 -18.57
N LYS A 44 -5.26 7.64 -19.72
CA LYS A 44 -4.30 7.41 -20.81
C LYS A 44 -3.70 8.72 -21.31
N SER A 45 -4.53 9.73 -21.57
CA SER A 45 -4.08 11.03 -22.05
C SER A 45 -3.18 11.72 -21.03
N LEU A 46 -3.46 11.62 -19.73
CA LEU A 46 -2.64 12.21 -18.68
C LEU A 46 -1.32 11.45 -18.52
N LEU A 47 -1.36 10.15 -18.26
CA LEU A 47 -0.15 9.36 -17.97
C LEU A 47 0.80 9.26 -19.18
N PHE A 48 0.28 9.02 -20.37
CA PHE A 48 1.11 8.69 -21.52
C PHE A 48 1.63 9.88 -22.32
N THR A 49 0.99 11.05 -22.19
CA THR A 49 1.59 12.31 -22.65
C THR A 49 2.88 12.62 -21.87
N HIS A 50 2.96 12.20 -20.61
CA HIS A 50 4.13 12.46 -19.75
C HIS A 50 5.20 11.35 -19.78
N PHE A 51 4.81 10.08 -19.88
CA PHE A 51 5.79 8.97 -19.92
C PHE A 51 6.60 8.91 -21.21
N PHE A 52 6.08 9.47 -22.31
CA PHE A 52 6.68 9.33 -23.64
C PHE A 52 6.67 10.66 -24.40
N PRO A 53 7.55 11.62 -24.07
CA PRO A 53 7.60 12.90 -24.77
C PRO A 53 8.31 12.73 -26.11
N LYS A 54 7.63 12.10 -27.07
CA LYS A 54 7.87 12.27 -28.50
C LYS A 54 6.56 12.06 -29.24
N THR A 55 5.59 12.94 -29.04
CA THR A 55 4.70 13.48 -30.09
C THR A 55 3.60 14.37 -29.48
N THR A 56 3.75 15.69 -29.75
CA THR A 56 2.65 16.59 -30.16
C THR A 56 1.81 17.31 -29.07
N PHE A 57 2.06 18.63 -28.98
CA PHE A 57 1.17 19.74 -28.57
C PHE A 57 0.40 19.64 -27.24
N MET A 58 0.93 20.22 -26.16
CA MET A 58 0.12 20.81 -25.10
C MET A 58 0.63 22.23 -24.77
N SER A 59 -0.32 23.12 -24.42
CA SER A 59 -0.11 24.56 -24.25
C SER A 59 0.81 24.92 -23.08
N HIS A 60 1.57 26.01 -23.22
CA HIS A 60 2.50 26.57 -22.23
C HIS A 60 1.98 26.71 -20.78
N ALA A 61 0.67 26.85 -20.57
CA ALA A 61 0.09 26.98 -19.22
C ALA A 61 0.08 25.65 -18.43
N TYR A 62 -0.07 24.51 -19.10
CA TYR A 62 -0.04 23.19 -18.46
C TYR A 62 1.39 22.78 -18.10
N ASP A 63 2.36 23.16 -18.93
CA ASP A 63 3.79 22.94 -18.65
C ASP A 63 4.27 23.74 -17.42
N ASP A 64 3.81 24.98 -17.21
CA ASP A 64 4.22 25.80 -16.06
C ASP A 64 3.66 25.27 -14.72
N MET A 65 2.41 24.84 -14.68
CA MET A 65 1.84 24.24 -13.46
C MET A 65 2.54 22.93 -13.10
N LEU A 66 2.85 22.08 -14.08
CA LEU A 66 3.40 20.74 -13.85
C LEU A 66 4.92 20.73 -13.65
N SER A 67 5.66 21.65 -14.28
CA SER A 67 7.10 21.85 -14.00
C SER A 67 7.36 22.27 -12.56
N ARG A 68 6.47 23.07 -11.96
CA ARG A 68 6.52 23.46 -10.55
C ARG A 68 6.25 22.32 -9.57
N VAL A 69 5.46 21.31 -9.96
CA VAL A 69 5.06 20.19 -9.08
C VAL A 69 6.04 19.02 -9.16
N TYR A 70 6.61 18.74 -10.35
CA TYR A 70 7.36 17.49 -10.57
C TYR A 70 8.85 17.66 -10.89
N ASN A 71 9.40 18.89 -11.00
CA ASN A 71 10.77 19.11 -11.52
C ASN A 71 11.02 18.33 -12.83
N ALA A 72 9.98 18.11 -13.63
CA ALA A 72 9.96 17.16 -14.73
C ALA A 72 10.55 17.79 -16.00
N HIS A 73 11.86 17.98 -16.02
CA HIS A 73 12.61 18.32 -17.24
C HIS A 73 13.02 17.08 -18.06
N SER A 74 12.57 15.88 -17.68
CA SER A 74 12.93 14.63 -18.35
C SER A 74 11.75 13.66 -18.46
N SER A 75 11.68 12.94 -19.58
CA SER A 75 10.85 11.74 -19.75
C SER A 75 11.10 10.77 -18.59
N PHE A 76 10.06 10.44 -17.82
CA PHE A 76 10.14 9.45 -16.75
C PHE A 76 9.32 8.23 -17.13
N TYR A 77 9.92 7.04 -17.02
CA TYR A 77 9.19 5.77 -17.11
C TYR A 77 9.04 5.22 -15.69
N PRO A 78 7.83 5.00 -15.17
CA PRO A 78 7.64 4.59 -13.80
C PRO A 78 8.18 3.18 -13.58
N SER A 79 8.90 2.98 -12.48
CA SER A 79 9.30 1.63 -12.05
C SER A 79 8.18 0.91 -11.29
N TRP A 80 7.19 1.65 -10.78
CA TRP A 80 6.06 1.14 -10.01
C TRP A 80 4.80 1.98 -10.23
N ILE A 81 3.64 1.33 -10.39
CA ILE A 81 2.32 1.97 -10.36
C ILE A 81 1.43 1.21 -9.38
N HIS A 82 0.72 1.94 -8.52
CA HIS A 82 -0.24 1.40 -7.57
C HIS A 82 -1.66 1.86 -7.94
N PHE A 83 -2.62 0.95 -7.84
CA PHE A 83 -4.04 1.23 -8.06
C PHE A 83 -4.86 0.82 -6.83
N GLU A 84 -5.68 1.73 -6.33
CA GLU A 84 -6.81 1.41 -5.45
C GLU A 84 -7.87 0.67 -6.28
N GLY A 85 -8.37 -0.46 -5.77
CA GLY A 85 -9.38 -1.28 -6.43
C GLY A 85 -10.79 -0.68 -6.41
N ARG A 86 -10.96 0.56 -6.91
CA ARG A 86 -12.25 1.28 -6.90
C ARG A 86 -12.94 1.24 -8.26
N GLU A 87 -12.37 1.91 -9.26
CA GLU A 87 -12.87 1.95 -10.64
C GLU A 87 -12.21 0.87 -11.50
N CYS A 88 -12.56 -0.39 -11.23
CA CYS A 88 -11.75 -1.52 -11.66
C CYS A 88 -11.71 -1.72 -13.18
N PHE A 89 -12.81 -1.46 -13.91
CA PHE A 89 -12.80 -1.52 -15.38
C PHE A 89 -11.91 -0.44 -16.00
N MET A 90 -11.86 0.75 -15.38
CA MET A 90 -10.97 1.80 -15.83
C MET A 90 -9.52 1.36 -15.64
N VAL A 91 -9.19 0.85 -14.45
CA VAL A 91 -7.86 0.33 -14.10
C VAL A 91 -7.44 -0.81 -15.03
N GLU A 92 -8.32 -1.77 -15.30
CA GLU A 92 -8.11 -2.87 -16.26
C GLU A 92 -7.70 -2.32 -17.62
N GLY A 93 -8.46 -1.36 -18.17
CA GLY A 93 -8.17 -0.74 -19.47
C GLY A 93 -6.90 0.13 -19.50
N VAL A 94 -6.46 0.66 -18.35
CA VAL A 94 -5.17 1.36 -18.21
C VAL A 94 -4.02 0.37 -18.19
N ILE A 95 -4.11 -0.70 -17.38
CA ILE A 95 -3.07 -1.73 -17.28
C ILE A 95 -2.90 -2.41 -18.64
N ASP A 96 -3.97 -2.87 -19.28
CA ASP A 96 -3.92 -3.57 -20.57
C ASP A 96 -3.21 -2.73 -21.64
N HIS A 97 -3.56 -1.44 -21.71
CA HIS A 97 -2.88 -0.53 -22.61
C HIS A 97 -1.41 -0.39 -22.25
N PHE A 98 -1.09 -0.18 -20.96
CA PHE A 98 0.28 0.05 -20.52
C PHE A 98 1.20 -1.13 -20.82
N ILE A 99 0.77 -2.36 -20.51
CA ILE A 99 1.58 -3.57 -20.73
C ILE A 99 1.75 -3.90 -22.23
N SER A 100 0.82 -3.44 -23.09
CA SER A 100 0.89 -3.64 -24.54
C SER A 100 2.00 -2.80 -25.21
N ARG A 101 2.39 -1.69 -24.58
CA ARG A 101 3.36 -0.72 -25.09
C ARG A 101 4.76 -1.33 -25.25
N ARG A 102 5.49 -0.86 -26.27
CA ARG A 102 6.88 -1.29 -26.52
C ARG A 102 7.78 -0.94 -25.35
N GLU A 103 7.56 0.22 -24.78
CA GLU A 103 8.37 0.79 -23.71
C GLU A 103 8.25 -0.05 -22.43
N TYR A 104 7.05 -0.55 -22.12
CA TYR A 104 6.86 -1.53 -21.04
C TYR A 104 7.57 -2.84 -21.31
N LYS A 105 7.51 -3.35 -22.54
CA LYS A 105 8.22 -4.57 -22.92
C LYS A 105 9.74 -4.43 -22.82
N GLN A 106 10.27 -3.21 -22.98
CA GLN A 106 11.70 -2.92 -22.84
C GLN A 106 12.12 -2.67 -21.39
N ASN A 107 11.28 -1.98 -20.62
CA ASN A 107 11.53 -1.69 -19.21
C ASN A 107 10.23 -1.90 -18.41
N PRO A 108 9.97 -3.12 -17.91
CA PRO A 108 8.72 -3.40 -17.22
C PRO A 108 8.58 -2.61 -15.92
N CYS A 109 7.39 -2.05 -15.71
CA CYS A 109 6.97 -1.44 -14.45
C CYS A 109 6.30 -2.48 -13.55
N VAL A 110 6.54 -2.43 -12.24
CA VAL A 110 5.77 -3.23 -11.28
C VAL A 110 4.36 -2.66 -11.15
N ILE A 111 3.34 -3.50 -11.26
CA ILE A 111 1.94 -3.11 -11.07
C ILE A 111 1.43 -3.69 -9.76
N SER A 112 0.91 -2.83 -8.89
CA SER A 112 0.29 -3.24 -7.63
C SER A 112 -1.16 -2.79 -7.52
N VAL A 113 -1.99 -3.60 -6.88
CA VAL A 113 -3.43 -3.33 -6.70
C VAL A 113 -3.84 -3.61 -5.27
N GLU A 114 -4.67 -2.73 -4.71
CA GLU A 114 -5.36 -2.94 -3.44
C GLU A 114 -6.73 -3.60 -3.62
N PHE A 115 -7.01 -4.57 -2.76
CA PHE A 115 -8.26 -5.34 -2.67
C PHE A 115 -8.86 -5.14 -1.27
N GLU A 116 -9.66 -4.08 -1.12
CA GLU A 116 -10.26 -3.67 0.16
C GLU A 116 -11.72 -4.11 0.28
N ALA A 117 -12.61 -3.64 -0.62
CA ALA A 117 -14.02 -4.03 -0.60
C ALA A 117 -14.32 -5.12 -1.61
N TYR A 118 -14.81 -6.25 -1.10
CA TYR A 118 -15.26 -7.35 -1.93
C TYR A 118 -16.54 -6.99 -2.72
N GLY A 119 -16.76 -7.64 -3.87
CA GLY A 119 -17.94 -7.43 -4.72
C GLY A 119 -17.87 -6.21 -5.64
N ARG A 120 -16.77 -5.44 -5.64
CA ARG A 120 -16.58 -4.35 -6.60
C ARG A 120 -16.50 -4.90 -8.04
N PRO A 121 -17.33 -4.42 -8.98
CA PRO A 121 -17.35 -4.94 -10.34
C PRO A 121 -15.98 -4.86 -11.03
N GLY A 122 -15.46 -6.01 -11.47
CA GLY A 122 -14.19 -6.12 -12.19
C GLY A 122 -12.93 -6.17 -11.31
N LEU A 123 -13.04 -6.05 -9.98
CA LEU A 123 -11.87 -6.08 -9.08
C LEU A 123 -11.15 -7.43 -9.15
N ASP A 124 -11.89 -8.53 -9.21
CA ASP A 124 -11.37 -9.90 -9.33
C ASP A 124 -10.46 -10.09 -10.55
N ARG A 125 -10.75 -9.42 -11.67
CA ARG A 125 -9.93 -9.46 -12.89
C ARG A 125 -8.55 -8.86 -12.67
N LEU A 126 -8.46 -7.80 -11.86
CA LEU A 126 -7.20 -7.11 -11.57
C LEU A 126 -6.20 -8.02 -10.85
N MET A 127 -6.66 -9.06 -10.15
CA MET A 127 -5.80 -10.05 -9.49
C MET A 127 -4.86 -10.75 -10.48
N GLY A 128 -5.34 -11.02 -11.70
CA GLY A 128 -4.54 -11.61 -12.77
C GLY A 128 -3.61 -10.60 -13.46
N MET A 129 -3.77 -9.31 -13.18
CA MET A 129 -3.07 -8.21 -13.85
C MET A 129 -2.00 -7.54 -12.98
N CYS A 130 -2.03 -7.73 -11.66
CA CYS A 130 -1.03 -7.18 -10.74
C CYS A 130 0.15 -8.13 -10.50
N ASP A 131 1.33 -7.56 -10.28
CA ASP A 131 2.52 -8.25 -9.79
C ASP A 131 2.57 -8.28 -8.26
N VAL A 132 1.97 -7.28 -7.60
CA VAL A 132 1.82 -7.20 -6.15
C VAL A 132 0.35 -6.94 -5.77
N ALA A 133 -0.25 -7.82 -4.98
CA ALA A 133 -1.60 -7.64 -4.46
C ALA A 133 -1.56 -7.26 -2.97
N PHE A 134 -2.30 -6.22 -2.58
CA PHE A 134 -2.53 -5.87 -1.19
C PHE A 134 -3.97 -6.25 -0.83
N ILE A 135 -4.17 -7.21 0.06
CA ILE A 135 -5.47 -7.78 0.34
C ILE A 135 -5.87 -7.50 1.78
N ALA A 136 -7.02 -6.87 1.95
CA ALA A 136 -7.59 -6.58 3.26
C ALA A 136 -8.26 -7.81 3.89
N GLU A 137 -8.27 -7.87 5.22
CA GLU A 137 -8.99 -8.89 5.98
C GLU A 137 -10.48 -8.94 5.59
N GLY A 138 -11.13 -7.77 5.49
CA GLY A 138 -12.55 -7.64 5.13
C GLY A 138 -12.87 -8.18 3.75
N TYR A 139 -11.97 -7.94 2.76
CA TYR A 139 -12.11 -8.49 1.42
C TYR A 139 -12.18 -10.02 1.43
N MET A 140 -11.23 -10.67 2.13
CA MET A 140 -11.17 -12.13 2.20
C MET A 140 -12.39 -12.70 2.94
N LYS A 141 -12.76 -12.10 4.07
CA LYS A 141 -13.92 -12.53 4.85
C LYS A 141 -15.18 -12.57 3.99
N ALA A 142 -15.48 -11.46 3.31
CA ALA A 142 -16.65 -11.36 2.45
C ALA A 142 -16.60 -12.35 1.26
N PHE A 143 -15.41 -12.58 0.67
CA PHE A 143 -15.24 -13.59 -0.39
C PHE A 143 -15.56 -15.02 0.09
N LEU A 144 -15.12 -15.39 1.30
CA LEU A 144 -15.38 -16.72 1.85
C LEU A 144 -16.86 -16.90 2.21
N GLU A 145 -17.48 -15.88 2.79
CA GLU A 145 -18.90 -15.86 3.15
C GLU A 145 -19.80 -16.03 1.93
N GLU A 146 -19.58 -15.27 0.85
CA GLU A 146 -20.39 -15.42 -0.38
C GLU A 146 -20.23 -16.80 -1.00
N ALA A 147 -18.99 -17.30 -1.05
CA ALA A 147 -18.70 -18.55 -1.76
C ALA A 147 -19.15 -19.81 -0.98
N SER A 148 -19.70 -19.66 0.24
CA SER A 148 -19.99 -20.78 1.17
C SER A 148 -18.79 -21.74 1.28
N LYS A 149 -17.57 -21.19 1.23
CA LYS A 149 -16.35 -21.98 1.01
C LYS A 149 -15.79 -22.52 2.31
N GLY A 150 -16.04 -23.81 2.54
CA GLY A 150 -15.27 -24.66 3.44
C GLY A 150 -15.76 -24.67 4.88
N SER A 151 -14.95 -25.29 5.74
CA SER A 151 -15.20 -25.48 7.18
C SER A 151 -14.83 -24.27 8.03
N TRP A 152 -14.70 -23.08 7.43
CA TRP A 152 -14.31 -21.87 8.14
C TRP A 152 -15.48 -21.36 8.98
N ASP A 153 -15.26 -21.16 10.27
CA ASP A 153 -16.27 -20.79 11.26
C ASP A 153 -16.53 -19.28 11.38
N GLY A 154 -15.85 -18.48 10.55
CA GLY A 154 -15.92 -17.02 10.56
C GLY A 154 -14.85 -16.32 11.41
N ASN A 155 -14.05 -17.06 12.18
CA ASN A 155 -13.09 -16.48 13.14
C ASN A 155 -11.65 -16.98 12.96
N ASP A 156 -11.42 -18.18 12.41
CA ASP A 156 -10.06 -18.70 12.19
C ASP A 156 -9.34 -17.94 11.04
N LYS A 157 -8.59 -16.89 11.40
CA LYS A 157 -7.87 -16.07 10.42
C LYS A 157 -6.81 -16.86 9.64
N GLU A 158 -6.15 -17.84 10.26
CA GLU A 158 -5.14 -18.64 9.57
C GLU A 158 -5.79 -19.53 8.50
N LEU A 159 -6.88 -20.19 8.85
CA LEU A 159 -7.65 -21.00 7.89
C LEU A 159 -8.21 -20.13 6.76
N MET A 160 -8.72 -18.93 7.07
CA MET A 160 -9.19 -17.98 6.05
C MET A 160 -8.08 -17.65 5.05
N VAL A 161 -6.88 -17.27 5.54
CA VAL A 161 -5.73 -16.94 4.68
C VAL A 161 -5.29 -18.15 3.86
N ARG A 162 -5.30 -19.36 4.43
CA ARG A 162 -4.96 -20.60 3.71
C ARG A 162 -5.95 -20.91 2.58
N ILE A 163 -7.26 -20.81 2.84
CA ILE A 163 -8.31 -20.99 1.84
C ILE A 163 -8.17 -19.95 0.73
N PHE A 164 -8.02 -18.69 1.09
CA PHE A 164 -7.89 -17.59 0.13
C PHE A 164 -6.62 -17.73 -0.72
N THR A 165 -5.49 -18.09 -0.12
CA THR A 165 -4.23 -18.35 -0.84
C THR A 165 -4.37 -19.48 -1.87
N ASN A 166 -5.17 -20.52 -1.57
CA ASN A 166 -5.46 -21.57 -2.54
C ASN A 166 -6.30 -21.08 -3.74
N TYR A 167 -7.19 -20.12 -3.52
CA TYR A 167 -7.88 -19.43 -4.62
C TYR A 167 -6.91 -18.61 -5.46
N LEU A 168 -6.02 -17.83 -4.82
CA LEU A 168 -5.02 -17.02 -5.51
C LEU A 168 -4.08 -17.83 -6.42
N LYS A 169 -3.78 -19.10 -6.09
CA LYS A 169 -3.00 -19.99 -6.98
C LYS A 169 -3.57 -20.11 -8.39
N ARG A 170 -4.88 -19.88 -8.57
CA ARG A 170 -5.58 -20.02 -9.86
C ARG A 170 -5.80 -18.68 -10.57
N THR A 171 -5.80 -17.57 -9.83
CA THR A 171 -6.19 -16.26 -10.35
C THR A 171 -5.05 -15.25 -10.41
N ALA A 172 -4.05 -15.35 -9.51
CA ALA A 172 -2.90 -14.46 -9.49
C ALA A 172 -1.88 -14.83 -10.58
N LYS A 173 -1.04 -13.87 -10.97
CA LYS A 173 0.11 -14.13 -11.86
C LYS A 173 1.04 -15.19 -11.26
N ARG A 174 1.67 -15.99 -12.12
CA ARG A 174 2.59 -17.10 -11.73
C ARG A 174 3.74 -16.69 -10.80
N ARG A 175 4.11 -15.41 -10.79
CA ARG A 175 5.22 -14.85 -9.99
C ARG A 175 4.78 -13.68 -9.11
N ALA A 176 3.47 -13.57 -8.84
CA ALA A 176 2.93 -12.51 -8.01
C ALA A 176 3.45 -12.58 -6.56
N THR A 177 3.42 -11.44 -5.88
CA THR A 177 3.53 -11.35 -4.43
C THR A 177 2.19 -10.84 -3.89
N ALA A 178 1.69 -11.40 -2.80
CA ALA A 178 0.52 -10.91 -2.12
C ALA A 178 0.86 -10.58 -0.66
N PHE A 179 0.46 -9.40 -0.21
CA PHE A 179 0.45 -9.02 1.19
C PHE A 179 -0.98 -9.08 1.69
N ILE A 180 -1.21 -9.92 2.69
CA ILE A 180 -2.54 -10.16 3.23
C ILE A 180 -2.56 -9.64 4.67
N THR A 181 -3.31 -8.58 4.91
CA THR A 181 -3.44 -7.99 6.25
C THR A 181 -4.50 -8.73 7.08
N VAL A 182 -4.27 -8.86 8.38
CA VAL A 182 -5.17 -9.52 9.35
C VAL A 182 -5.41 -8.64 10.58
N GLY A 183 -5.56 -7.34 10.33
CA GLY A 183 -5.83 -6.32 11.34
C GLY A 183 -4.72 -6.25 12.39
N SER A 184 -5.10 -6.20 13.66
CA SER A 184 -4.16 -6.13 14.80
C SER A 184 -3.25 -7.36 14.98
N LYS A 185 -3.44 -8.43 14.18
CA LYS A 185 -2.55 -9.60 14.20
C LYS A 185 -1.33 -9.44 13.29
N GLY A 186 -1.35 -8.51 12.33
CA GLY A 186 -0.24 -8.28 11.41
C GLY A 186 -0.59 -8.66 9.99
N ALA A 187 0.31 -9.35 9.29
CA ALA A 187 0.14 -9.68 7.87
C ALA A 187 0.83 -10.97 7.45
N TYR A 188 0.44 -11.51 6.30
CA TYR A 188 1.14 -12.58 5.60
C TYR A 188 1.81 -12.03 4.35
N ALA A 189 3.07 -12.41 4.13
CA ALA A 189 3.75 -12.28 2.85
C ALA A 189 3.64 -13.61 2.10
N VAL A 190 2.98 -13.59 0.94
CA VAL A 190 2.76 -14.75 0.08
C VAL A 190 3.47 -14.53 -1.25
N ARG A 191 4.36 -15.44 -1.63
CA ARG A 191 5.08 -15.40 -2.90
C ARG A 191 4.71 -16.60 -3.76
N PHE A 192 4.23 -16.33 -4.96
CA PHE A 192 3.96 -17.36 -5.96
C PHE A 192 5.21 -17.57 -6.82
N ASN A 193 5.57 -18.82 -7.08
CA ASN A 193 6.69 -19.14 -7.98
C ASN A 193 6.36 -20.36 -8.83
N ALA A 194 5.68 -20.13 -9.95
CA ALA A 194 5.49 -21.08 -11.05
C ALA A 194 5.14 -22.52 -10.63
N GLY A 195 4.30 -22.69 -9.60
CA GLY A 195 3.86 -23.99 -9.08
C GLY A 195 4.05 -24.15 -7.57
N THR A 196 4.93 -23.36 -6.96
CA THR A 196 5.08 -23.30 -5.50
C THR A 196 4.51 -22.01 -4.93
N VAL A 197 4.13 -22.06 -3.65
CA VAL A 197 3.69 -20.90 -2.87
C VAL A 197 4.44 -20.90 -1.55
N GLU A 198 5.17 -19.82 -1.31
CA GLU A 198 5.81 -19.55 -0.02
C GLU A 198 4.93 -18.57 0.74
N MET A 199 4.61 -18.88 1.99
CA MET A 199 3.79 -18.02 2.85
C MET A 199 4.50 -17.84 4.18
N ARG A 200 4.63 -16.59 4.64
CA ARG A 200 5.22 -16.24 5.94
C ARG A 200 4.32 -15.28 6.69
N TYR A 201 3.96 -15.65 7.90
CA TYR A 201 3.24 -14.79 8.84
C TYR A 201 4.21 -13.83 9.52
N ILE A 202 3.81 -12.56 9.61
CA ILE A 202 4.53 -11.46 10.25
C ILE A 202 3.61 -10.87 11.31
N PRO A 203 3.86 -11.13 12.60
CA PRO A 203 3.03 -10.62 13.67
C PRO A 203 3.16 -9.10 13.79
N ALA A 204 2.06 -8.44 14.11
CA ALA A 204 2.10 -7.06 14.59
C ALA A 204 2.68 -7.00 16.01
N PRO A 205 3.40 -5.91 16.36
CA PRO A 205 3.76 -5.67 17.76
C PRO A 205 2.50 -5.58 18.63
N GLU A 206 2.61 -6.07 19.86
CA GLU A 206 1.57 -5.85 20.86
C GLU A 206 1.60 -4.38 21.28
N ILE A 207 0.47 -3.69 21.08
CA ILE A 207 0.28 -2.29 21.45
C ILE A 207 -0.89 -2.25 22.43
N ALA A 208 -0.71 -1.60 23.59
CA ALA A 208 -1.79 -1.50 24.56
C ALA A 208 -2.93 -0.66 23.97
N SER A 209 -4.19 -1.00 24.29
CA SER A 209 -5.33 -0.24 23.74
C SER A 209 -5.31 1.24 24.14
N SER A 210 -4.67 1.59 25.26
CA SER A 210 -4.45 2.98 25.70
C SER A 210 -3.44 3.74 24.86
N GLU A 211 -2.60 3.05 24.07
CA GLU A 211 -1.60 3.64 23.18
C GLU A 211 -2.12 3.77 21.73
N ILE A 212 -3.26 3.17 21.41
CA ILE A 212 -3.89 3.31 20.10
C ILE A 212 -4.65 4.63 20.07
N VAL A 213 -4.25 5.50 19.15
CA VAL A 213 -4.80 6.85 18.99
C VAL A 213 -5.70 6.94 17.75
N GLU A 214 -5.23 6.47 16.59
CA GLU A 214 -5.97 6.61 15.33
C GLU A 214 -5.63 5.49 14.33
N THR A 215 -6.61 4.64 13.99
CA THR A 215 -6.40 3.52 13.05
C THR A 215 -6.66 3.87 11.58
N THR A 216 -7.33 5.00 11.31
CA THR A 216 -7.64 5.46 9.94
C THR A 216 -6.37 5.59 9.11
N GLY A 217 -6.30 5.00 7.91
CA GLY A 217 -5.10 5.08 7.06
C GLY A 217 -3.95 4.13 7.45
N ALA A 218 -4.14 3.23 8.42
CA ALA A 218 -3.15 2.20 8.73
C ALA A 218 -2.92 1.23 7.55
N GLY A 219 -3.98 0.92 6.79
CA GLY A 219 -3.90 0.14 5.55
C GLY A 219 -3.07 0.83 4.47
N ASP A 220 -3.37 2.10 4.19
CA ASP A 220 -2.60 2.93 3.23
C ASP A 220 -1.13 3.03 3.64
N THR A 221 -0.89 3.20 4.93
CA THR A 221 0.45 3.24 5.51
C THR A 221 1.21 1.93 5.26
N PHE A 222 0.55 0.79 5.49
CA PHE A 222 1.12 -0.53 5.21
C PHE A 222 1.51 -0.65 3.73
N ILE A 223 0.60 -0.27 2.82
CA ILE A 223 0.83 -0.34 1.37
C ILE A 223 2.01 0.53 0.97
N ALA A 224 2.03 1.79 1.40
CA ALA A 224 3.10 2.73 1.09
C ALA A 224 4.47 2.23 1.59
N ALA A 225 4.53 1.71 2.82
CA ALA A 225 5.75 1.16 3.40
C ALA A 225 6.24 -0.11 2.67
N ALA A 226 5.32 -0.98 2.24
CA ALA A 226 5.67 -2.15 1.44
C ALA A 226 6.19 -1.77 0.04
N ILE A 227 5.56 -0.80 -0.63
CA ILE A 227 6.01 -0.26 -1.91
C ILE A 227 7.40 0.36 -1.77
N TYR A 228 7.66 1.14 -0.73
CA TYR A 228 8.98 1.68 -0.44
C TYR A 228 10.02 0.57 -0.25
N ALA A 229 9.74 -0.42 0.60
CA ALA A 229 10.66 -1.51 0.89
C ALA A 229 10.98 -2.38 -0.34
N LEU A 230 9.98 -2.71 -1.15
CA LEU A 230 10.17 -3.53 -2.35
C LEU A 230 10.72 -2.73 -3.53
N GLY A 231 10.09 -1.59 -3.82
CA GLY A 231 10.32 -0.81 -5.02
C GLY A 231 11.59 0.04 -4.95
N TYR A 232 11.80 0.73 -3.83
CA TYR A 232 12.94 1.61 -3.65
C TYR A 232 14.12 0.88 -3.00
N ARG A 233 13.88 0.19 -1.87
CA ARG A 233 14.94 -0.51 -1.11
C ARG A 233 15.31 -1.88 -1.65
N ARG A 234 14.54 -2.41 -2.60
CA ARG A 234 14.78 -3.71 -3.27
C ARG A 234 14.89 -4.88 -2.28
N LEU A 235 14.17 -4.80 -1.16
CA LEU A 235 14.12 -5.86 -0.16
C LEU A 235 13.23 -7.01 -0.62
N ASP A 236 13.38 -8.18 0.02
CA ASP A 236 12.46 -9.30 -0.21
C ASP A 236 11.08 -9.06 0.45
N ALA A 237 10.08 -9.85 0.04
CA ALA A 237 8.70 -9.71 0.52
C ALA A 237 8.55 -9.88 2.03
N VAL A 238 9.37 -10.71 2.67
CA VAL A 238 9.30 -10.94 4.12
C VAL A 238 9.80 -9.71 4.87
N LYS A 239 10.94 -9.15 4.45
CA LYS A 239 11.47 -7.89 5.00
C LYS A 239 10.52 -6.72 4.75
N ALA A 240 9.95 -6.63 3.54
CA ALA A 240 8.97 -5.60 3.22
C ALA A 240 7.72 -5.69 4.10
N ALA A 241 7.18 -6.90 4.34
CA ALA A 241 6.05 -7.09 5.26
C ALA A 241 6.41 -6.70 6.70
N LYS A 242 7.61 -7.05 7.19
CA LYS A 242 8.06 -6.60 8.52
C LYS A 242 8.08 -5.08 8.63
N ILE A 243 8.58 -4.39 7.61
CA ILE A 243 8.59 -2.93 7.61
C ILE A 243 7.17 -2.38 7.58
N ALA A 244 6.35 -2.88 6.67
CA ALA A 244 4.98 -2.43 6.50
C ALA A 244 4.13 -2.62 7.76
N VAL A 245 4.22 -3.77 8.42
CA VAL A 245 3.54 -4.05 9.69
C VAL A 245 3.98 -3.04 10.76
N ASN A 246 5.28 -2.87 10.96
CA ASN A 246 5.78 -1.97 12.01
C ASN A 246 5.39 -0.51 11.76
N VAL A 247 5.51 -0.02 10.52
CA VAL A 247 5.16 1.36 10.18
C VAL A 247 3.65 1.59 10.33
N ALA A 248 2.81 0.66 9.87
CA ALA A 248 1.36 0.75 10.06
C ALA A 248 0.94 0.68 11.54
N SER A 249 1.58 -0.18 12.33
CA SER A 249 1.35 -0.27 13.77
C SER A 249 1.73 1.02 14.50
N LYS A 250 2.84 1.66 14.15
CA LYS A 250 3.21 2.96 14.73
C LYS A 250 2.26 4.07 14.30
N LYS A 251 1.76 4.04 13.06
CA LYS A 251 0.72 4.98 12.61
C LYS A 251 -0.51 4.93 13.51
N CYS A 252 -0.89 3.75 13.99
CA CYS A 252 -2.00 3.60 14.92
C CYS A 252 -1.80 4.34 16.26
N MET A 253 -0.57 4.70 16.63
CA MET A 253 -0.21 5.41 17.87
C MET A 253 -0.10 6.93 17.68
N LEU A 254 -0.36 7.43 16.47
CA LEU A 254 -0.18 8.84 16.09
C LEU A 254 -1.48 9.40 15.51
N ILE A 255 -1.66 10.72 15.62
CA ILE A 255 -2.69 11.44 14.87
C ILE A 255 -2.08 11.83 13.52
N GLY A 256 -2.74 11.45 12.42
CA GLY A 256 -2.20 11.72 11.08
C GLY A 256 -0.92 10.94 10.80
N TYR A 257 0.03 11.57 10.10
CA TYR A 257 1.26 10.91 9.61
C TYR A 257 2.55 11.56 10.12
N ASP A 258 2.46 12.63 10.90
CA ASP A 258 3.62 13.37 11.39
C ASP A 258 4.49 12.50 12.29
N GLY A 259 5.81 12.55 12.08
CA GLY A 259 6.79 11.76 12.85
C GLY A 259 6.97 10.31 12.38
N LEU A 260 6.13 9.80 11.47
CA LEU A 260 6.24 8.43 10.95
C LEU A 260 7.51 8.19 10.09
N GLY A 261 8.11 9.26 9.56
CA GLY A 261 9.38 9.21 8.83
C GLY A 261 10.63 9.29 9.73
N ASN A 262 10.48 9.61 11.03
CA ASN A 262 11.63 9.86 11.89
C ASN A 262 12.40 8.57 12.20
N PRO A 263 13.74 8.60 12.21
CA PRO A 263 14.55 7.41 12.45
C PRO A 263 14.24 6.67 13.76
N GLY A 264 13.87 7.39 14.82
CA GLY A 264 13.49 6.78 16.11
C GLY A 264 12.01 6.37 16.22
N ALA A 265 11.15 6.85 15.32
CA ALA A 265 9.69 6.69 15.43
C ALA A 265 9.07 5.97 14.22
N GLY A 266 9.86 5.50 13.26
CA GLY A 266 9.33 4.97 12.00
C GLY A 266 10.33 4.17 11.18
N PHE A 267 10.45 4.49 9.88
CA PHE A 267 11.24 3.76 8.89
C PHE A 267 12.70 3.52 9.31
N GLY A 268 13.37 4.49 9.93
CA GLY A 268 14.81 4.39 10.20
C GLY A 268 15.24 3.38 11.28
N VAL A 269 14.34 2.96 12.19
CA VAL A 269 14.64 1.89 13.17
C VAL A 269 14.91 0.56 12.43
N LEU A 270 14.25 0.36 11.29
CA LEU A 270 14.24 -0.90 10.55
C LEU A 270 15.29 -0.93 9.43
N GLU A 271 15.99 0.19 9.21
CA GLU A 271 17.06 0.32 8.23
C GLU A 271 18.46 0.04 8.81
N GLY A 272 18.62 0.11 10.14
CA GLY A 272 19.91 -0.01 10.84
C GLY A 272 20.13 -1.26 11.68
N GLU A 273 19.08 -2.00 12.05
CA GLU A 273 19.21 -3.25 12.82
C GLU A 273 19.06 -4.47 11.91
N ASP A 274 19.95 -5.45 12.04
CA ASP A 274 19.74 -6.78 11.47
C ASP A 274 18.57 -7.44 12.23
N PRO A 275 17.39 -7.62 11.61
CA PRO A 275 16.22 -8.20 12.28
C PRO A 275 16.37 -9.71 12.54
N PHE A 276 17.57 -10.27 12.34
CA PHE A 276 17.97 -11.65 12.65
C PHE A 276 18.98 -11.78 13.80
N ALA A 277 19.34 -10.68 14.47
CA ALA A 277 20.09 -10.78 15.72
C ALA A 277 19.21 -11.40 16.81
N THR A 278 19.33 -12.73 17.00
CA THR A 278 18.98 -13.35 18.27
C THR A 278 19.77 -12.65 19.37
N PRO A 279 19.18 -12.33 20.55
CA PRO A 279 19.94 -11.74 21.63
C PRO A 279 21.08 -12.69 21.97
N ALA A 280 22.31 -12.29 21.65
CA ALA A 280 23.49 -13.04 22.00
C ALA A 280 23.53 -13.12 23.53
N VAL A 281 23.32 -14.32 24.07
CA VAL A 281 23.71 -14.62 25.44
C VAL A 281 25.19 -14.31 25.54
N GLY A 282 25.50 -13.25 26.28
CA GLY A 282 26.82 -12.65 26.31
C GLY A 282 27.88 -13.65 26.77
N MET A 283 28.67 -14.14 25.83
CA MET A 283 30.05 -14.52 26.10
C MET A 283 30.93 -13.52 25.36
N SER A 284 31.53 -12.62 26.15
CA SER A 284 32.49 -11.64 25.68
C SER A 284 33.73 -12.35 25.12
N PRO A 285 34.24 -11.89 23.98
CA PRO A 285 35.66 -11.63 23.92
C PRO A 285 35.88 -10.24 23.32
N VAL A 286 36.35 -9.32 24.15
CA VAL A 286 36.82 -7.99 23.74
C VAL A 286 38.03 -8.13 22.81
N PRO A 287 38.03 -7.53 21.61
CA PRO A 287 39.24 -7.16 20.89
C PRO A 287 39.51 -5.64 21.08
N PRO A 288 40.78 -5.21 21.04
CA PRO A 288 41.20 -3.90 21.53
C PRO A 288 40.81 -2.75 20.59
N ALA A 289 40.63 -1.57 21.19
CA ALA A 289 40.27 -0.34 20.49
C ALA A 289 41.33 0.10 19.45
N ALA A 290 40.89 0.33 18.22
CA ALA A 290 41.70 0.99 17.19
C ALA A 290 41.73 2.51 17.43
N ARG A 291 42.90 3.11 17.28
CA ARG A 291 43.14 4.55 17.50
C ARG A 291 42.42 5.42 16.46
N PRO A 292 41.98 6.64 16.83
CA PRO A 292 41.46 7.59 15.86
C PRO A 292 42.56 8.03 14.89
N THR A 293 42.25 8.03 13.59
CA THR A 293 43.07 8.69 12.58
C THR A 293 42.35 9.97 12.19
N ASP A 294 42.74 11.07 12.83
CA ASP A 294 42.39 12.40 12.35
C ASP A 294 43.18 12.70 11.08
N GLY A 295 42.47 13.17 10.05
CA GLY A 295 43.03 13.97 8.96
C GLY A 295 43.42 13.22 7.69
N LEU A 296 42.46 13.05 6.77
CA LEU A 296 42.50 13.54 5.37
C LEU A 296 41.35 12.89 4.56
N LEU A 297 40.17 13.50 4.66
CA LEU A 297 39.14 13.80 3.64
C LEU A 297 37.83 14.17 4.33
#